data_AF-A0A1V5HKJ9-F1
#
_entry.id   AF-A0A1V5HKJ9-F1
#
_cell.length_a   1.000
_cell.length_b   1.000
_cell.length_c   1.000
_cell.angle_alpha   90.00
_cell.angle_beta   90.00
_cell.angle_gamma   90.00
#
_symmetry.space_group_name_H-M   'P 1'
#
loop_
_entity.id
_entity.type
_entity.pdbx_description
1 polymer ?
#
loop_
_entity_poly.entity_id
_entity_poly.type
_entity_poly.pdbx_seq_one_letter_code
_entity_poly.pdbx_strand_id
1 'polypeptide(L)' 'MDIQYAQSAIFTPSDFAFPHDAVAAEATPNTEMALIADLDMELLKELRLQGSVRNLHSRRTDLYWIDWLRGDRGRREE' A
#
# COMPACT_ATOMS: atom_id res chain seq x y z
N MET A 1 0.11 15.97 -26.22
CA MET A 1 0.91 16.55 -25.14
C MET A 1 1.04 15.47 -24.10
N ASP A 2 2.21 14.87 -23.96
CA ASP A 2 2.44 13.80 -22.97
C ASP A 2 2.68 14.45 -21.61
N ILE A 3 1.58 14.83 -20.97
CA ILE A 3 1.59 15.39 -19.63
C ILE A 3 1.74 14.23 -18.65
N GLN A 4 2.89 14.13 -18.01
CA GLN A 4 3.15 13.10 -17.01
C GLN A 4 2.91 13.70 -15.63
N TYR A 5 1.83 13.27 -14.97
CA TYR A 5 1.45 13.80 -13.65
C TYR A 5 2.58 13.62 -12.63
N ALA A 6 3.23 12.45 -12.59
CA ALA A 6 4.48 12.17 -11.86
C ALA A 6 4.52 12.65 -10.38
N GLN A 7 3.38 12.61 -9.68
CA GLN A 7 3.25 13.02 -8.28
C GLN A 7 3.68 11.90 -7.32
N SER A 8 4.98 11.67 -7.21
CA SER A 8 5.54 10.68 -6.28
C SER A 8 5.22 11.05 -4.82
N ALA A 9 5.04 10.05 -3.95
CA ALA A 9 4.75 10.27 -2.53
C ALA A 9 5.32 9.15 -1.64
N ILE A 10 5.56 9.48 -0.37
CA ILE A 10 5.96 8.54 0.69
C ILE A 10 4.78 8.42 1.66
N PHE A 11 4.24 7.22 1.80
CA PHE A 11 3.10 6.94 2.67
C PHE A 11 3.52 6.24 3.97
N THR A 12 2.78 6.51 5.04
CA THR A 12 2.94 5.91 6.36
C THR A 12 1.67 5.17 6.77
N PRO A 13 1.69 4.34 7.83
CA PRO A 13 0.45 3.92 8.46
C PRO A 13 -0.39 5.13 8.91
N SER A 14 -1.72 5.01 8.86
CA SER A 14 -2.64 6.01 9.40
C SER A 14 -3.00 5.64 10.85
N ASP A 15 -2.15 6.01 11.81
CA ASP A 15 -2.41 5.81 13.24
C ASP A 15 -1.88 7.02 14.04
N PHE A 16 -2.17 7.10 15.34
CA PHE A 16 -1.92 8.29 16.16
C PHE A 16 -0.48 8.80 16.16
N ALA A 17 0.51 7.91 16.00
CA ALA A 17 1.92 8.29 15.98
C ALA A 17 2.43 8.72 14.58
N PHE A 18 1.57 8.69 13.57
CA PHE A 18 1.88 9.06 12.18
C PHE A 18 0.95 10.19 11.70
N PRO A 19 1.26 10.83 10.55
CA PRO A 19 0.36 11.77 9.92
C PRO A 19 -1.05 11.20 9.73
N HIS A 20 -2.06 12.01 10.01
CA HIS A 20 -3.47 11.59 9.94
C HIS A 20 -3.91 11.19 8.53
N ASP A 21 -3.35 11.85 7.51
CA ASP A 21 -3.57 11.56 6.10
C ASP A 21 -2.70 10.43 5.56
N ALA A 22 -1.83 9.85 6.40
CA ALA A 22 -0.84 8.83 6.02
C ALA A 22 0.16 9.29 4.95
N VAL A 23 0.34 10.60 4.74
CA VAL A 23 1.31 11.15 3.77
C VAL A 23 2.48 11.77 4.52
N ALA A 24 3.68 11.18 4.38
CA ALA A 24 4.90 11.76 4.94
C ALA A 24 5.51 12.84 4.03
N ALA A 25 5.45 12.63 2.71
CA ALA A 25 5.91 13.59 1.72
C ALA A 25 5.24 13.35 0.38
N GLU A 26 5.00 14.40 -0.39
CA GLU A 26 4.39 14.34 -1.72
C GLU A 26 5.06 15.35 -2.65
N ALA A 27 5.35 14.95 -3.88
CA ALA A 27 5.95 15.79 -4.90
C ALA A 27 4.88 16.71 -5.52
N THR A 28 5.31 17.83 -6.10
CA THR A 28 4.41 18.63 -6.94
C THR A 28 4.31 17.98 -8.33
N PRO A 29 3.10 17.82 -8.90
CA PRO A 29 2.94 17.24 -10.22
C PRO A 29 3.75 17.99 -11.30
N ASN A 30 4.20 17.26 -12.31
CA ASN A 30 4.96 17.79 -13.46
C ASN A 30 6.27 18.52 -13.09
N THR A 31 6.81 18.31 -11.89
CA THR A 31 8.04 18.96 -11.42
C THR A 31 9.07 17.90 -11.01
N GLU A 32 10.32 18.05 -11.45
CA GLU A 32 11.41 17.20 -10.98
C GLU A 32 11.80 17.57 -9.54
N MET A 33 11.66 16.62 -8.61
CA MET A 33 11.91 16.84 -7.19
C MET A 33 12.40 15.55 -6.51
N ALA A 34 13.31 15.70 -5.55
CA ALA A 34 13.68 14.63 -4.63
C ALA A 34 12.90 14.78 -3.32
N LEU A 35 12.23 13.70 -2.89
CA LEU A 35 11.55 13.64 -1.59
C LEU A 35 12.42 12.87 -0.59
N ILE A 36 12.54 13.39 0.62
CA ILE A 36 13.25 12.74 1.73
C ILE A 36 12.33 12.81 2.95
N ALA A 37 12.17 11.69 3.64
CA ALA A 37 11.41 11.59 4.88
C ALA A 37 12.12 10.67 5.87
N ASP A 38 12.12 11.05 7.14
CA ASP A 38 12.64 10.22 8.22
C ASP A 38 11.56 9.25 8.70
N LEU A 39 11.96 7.99 8.91
CA LEU A 39 11.07 6.95 9.40
C LEU A 39 11.70 6.24 10.59
N ASP A 40 10.95 6.20 11.70
CA ASP A 40 11.30 5.38 12.85
C ASP A 40 10.84 3.93 12.62
N MET A 41 11.81 3.05 12.45
CA MET A 41 11.60 1.63 12.21
C MET A 41 11.13 0.87 13.45
N GLU A 42 11.41 1.36 14.65
CA GLU A 42 10.97 0.73 15.89
C GLU A 42 9.49 1.05 16.14
N LEU A 43 9.10 2.32 15.96
CA LEU A 43 7.71 2.74 15.99
C LEU A 43 6.85 1.96 14.99
N LEU A 44 7.38 1.72 13.77
CA LEU A 44 6.68 0.94 12.74
C LEU A 44 6.42 -0.52 13.18
N LYS A 45 7.35 -1.13 13.91
CA LYS A 45 7.18 -2.50 14.44
C LYS A 45 6.16 -2.53 15.56
N GLU A 46 6.23 -1.57 16.48
CA GLU A 46 5.29 -1.45 17.60
C GLU A 46 3.86 -1.31 17.09
N LEU A 47 3.62 -0.36 16.17
CA LEU A 47 2.30 -0.14 15.58
C LEU A 47 1.79 -1.33 14.77
N ARG A 48 2.67 -2.10 14.13
CA ARG A 48 2.26 -3.33 13.44
C ARG A 48 1.66 -4.37 14.38
N LEU A 49 2.08 -4.40 15.65
CA LEU A 49 1.64 -5.36 16.66
C LEU A 49 0.51 -4.81 17.55
N GLN A 50 0.60 -3.55 17.94
CA GLN A 50 -0.22 -2.91 18.97
C GLN A 50 -1.10 -1.77 18.46
N GLY A 51 -0.99 -1.41 17.18
CA GLY A 51 -1.77 -0.32 16.59
C GLY A 51 -3.28 -0.59 16.57
N SER A 52 -4.03 0.49 16.33
CA SER A 52 -5.50 0.50 16.36
C SER A 52 -6.09 -0.44 15.30
N VAL A 53 -5.42 -0.56 14.15
CA VAL A 53 -5.84 -1.39 13.02
C VAL A 53 -4.72 -2.32 12.61
N ARG A 54 -4.96 -3.64 12.73
CA ARG A 54 -3.94 -4.68 12.51
C ARG A 54 -4.26 -5.54 11.30
N ASN A 55 -4.44 -4.89 10.15
CA ASN A 55 -4.92 -5.52 8.92
C ASN A 55 -4.15 -6.78 8.53
N LEU A 56 -2.81 -6.78 8.66
CA LEU A 56 -1.97 -7.93 8.33
C LEU A 56 -2.16 -9.11 9.29
N HIS A 57 -2.25 -8.84 10.60
CA HIS A 57 -2.41 -9.87 11.62
C HIS A 57 -3.83 -10.46 11.64
N SER A 58 -4.84 -9.60 11.42
CA SER A 58 -6.25 -9.99 11.43
C SER A 58 -6.74 -10.57 10.10
N ARG A 59 -5.87 -10.81 9.11
CA ARG A 59 -6.28 -11.41 7.83
C ARG A 59 -6.78 -12.84 8.05
N ARG A 60 -8.01 -13.10 7.63
CA ARG A 60 -8.61 -14.44 7.59
C ARG A 60 -8.34 -15.10 6.25
N THR A 61 -7.14 -15.67 6.11
CA THR A 61 -6.75 -16.44 4.93
C THR A 61 -7.55 -17.73 4.79
N ASP A 62 -8.19 -18.19 5.86
CA ASP A 62 -9.13 -19.32 5.85
C ASP A 62 -10.43 -19.01 5.10
N LEU A 63 -10.89 -17.75 5.10
CA LEU A 63 -12.13 -17.34 4.44
C LEU A 63 -11.92 -16.69 3.07
N TYR A 64 -10.82 -15.95 2.91
CA TYR A 64 -10.60 -15.09 1.74
C TYR A 64 -9.49 -15.62 0.84
N TRP A 65 -9.32 -16.94 0.76
CA TRP A 65 -8.43 -17.58 -0.21
C TRP A 65 -9.13 -17.80 -1.54
N ILE A 66 -8.52 -17.33 -2.63
CA ILE A 66 -9.04 -17.50 -3.99
C ILE A 66 -8.07 -18.41 -4.75
N ASP A 67 -8.59 -19.53 -5.24
CA ASP A 67 -7.90 -20.34 -6.25
C ASP A 67 -8.42 -19.93 -7.63
N TRP A 68 -7.52 -19.41 -8.45
CA TRP A 68 -7.89 -19.05 -9.82
C TRP A 68 -8.09 -20.31 -10.62
N LEU A 69 -9.34 -20.58 -11.00
CA LEU A 69 -9.64 -21.63 -11.96
C LEU A 69 -8.96 -21.26 -13.28
N ARG A 70 -7.79 -21.88 -13.54
CA ARG A 70 -7.07 -21.75 -14.79
C ARG A 70 -8.06 -22.12 -15.89
N GLY A 71 -8.40 -21.14 -16.74
CA GLY A 71 -9.41 -21.29 -17.77
C GLY A 71 -9.18 -22.60 -18.54
N ASP A 72 -10.11 -23.52 -18.38
CA ASP A 72 -10.18 -24.73 -19.18
C ASP A 72 -10.40 -24.23 -20.60
N ARG A 73 -9.29 -24.10 -21.36
CA ARG A 73 -9.33 -23.83 -22.79
C ARG A 73 -10.03 -25.02 -23.38
N GLY A 74 -11.33 -24.85 -23.61
CA GLY A 74 -12.25 -25.82 -24.15
C GLY A 74 -11.60 -26.68 -25.21
N ARG A 75 -11.32 -27.92 -24.82
CA ARG A 75 -11.51 -29.06 -25.71
C ARG A 75 -12.98 -29.08 -26.11
N ARG A 76 -13.22 -29.32 -27.41
CA ARG A 76 -14.47 -29.66 -28.11
C ARG A 76 -15.17 -28.48 -28.79
N GLU A 77 -14.64 -28.12 -29.96
CA GLU A 77 -15.50 -27.88 -31.11
C GLU A 77 -15.50 -29.21 -31.90
N GLU A 78 -16.70 -29.79 -32.04
CA GLU A 78 -17.05 -30.75 -33.10
C GLU A 78 -17.33 -29.97 -34.39
#